data_AF-A0A9E4FPJ2-F1
#
_entry.id   AF-A0A9E4FPJ2-F1
#
_cell.length_a   1.000
_cell.length_b   1.000
_cell.length_c   1.000
_cell.angle_alpha   90.00
_cell.angle_beta   90.00
_cell.angle_gamma   90.00
#
_symmetry.space_group_name_H-M   'P 1'
#
loop_
_entity.id
_entity.type
_entity.pdbx_description
1 polymer ?
#
loop_
_entity_poly.entity_id
_entity_poly.type
_entity_poly.pdbx_seq_one_letter_code
_entity_poly.pdbx_strand_id
1 'polypeptide(L)'
;MDIINVIDKLEALVDTSRRVPTTRARLVDADKVMELVEQLRLVVPQDIRSAQEVIEKKDNILNQAQIDARRTRNEAEEEYSARVDQNEIVLAARKISEQTVSEAERKAGRMTEQAELEARTCRADADAYVAQTLRNLENELTRILSSVRKGLETLGATVHA
;
A
#
# COMPACT_ATOMS: atom_id res chain seq x y z
N MET A 1 -9.30 57.28 -16.87
CA MET A 1 -9.70 58.26 -15.84
C MET A 1 -10.38 57.46 -14.76
N ASP A 2 -9.87 57.50 -13.54
CA ASP A 2 -10.32 56.63 -12.45
C ASP A 2 -11.65 57.13 -11.87
N ILE A 3 -12.54 56.23 -11.45
CA ILE A 3 -13.77 56.57 -10.74
C ILE A 3 -13.48 57.48 -9.53
N ILE A 4 -12.35 57.24 -8.84
CA ILE A 4 -11.88 58.03 -7.70
C ILE A 4 -11.65 59.48 -8.11
N ASN A 5 -11.00 59.70 -9.27
CA ASN A 5 -10.73 61.05 -9.76
C ASN A 5 -12.00 61.83 -10.12
N VAL A 6 -13.10 61.15 -10.50
CA VAL A 6 -14.39 61.81 -10.77
C VAL A 6 -15.11 62.15 -9.47
N ILE A 7 -15.00 61.27 -8.47
CA ILE A 7 -15.52 61.51 -7.12
C ILE A 7 -14.80 62.69 -6.45
N ASP A 8 -13.46 62.72 -6.52
CA ASP A 8 -12.65 63.83 -5.97
C ASP A 8 -13.00 65.18 -6.62
N LYS A 9 -13.30 65.17 -7.93
CA LYS A 9 -13.75 66.37 -8.65
C LYS A 9 -15.14 66.81 -8.23
N LEU A 10 -16.06 65.87 -8.00
CA LEU A 10 -17.40 66.16 -7.46
C LEU A 10 -17.30 66.74 -6.05
N GLU A 11 -16.47 66.15 -5.20
CA GLU A 11 -16.22 66.63 -3.83
C GLU A 11 -15.65 68.04 -3.84
N ALA A 12 -14.61 68.30 -4.65
CA ALA A 12 -14.02 69.63 -4.81
C ALA A 12 -15.02 70.66 -5.36
N LEU A 13 -15.91 70.25 -6.28
CA LEU A 13 -16.95 71.11 -6.83
C LEU A 13 -17.98 71.49 -5.77
N VAL A 14 -18.36 70.54 -4.90
CA VAL A 14 -19.25 70.80 -3.76
C VAL A 14 -18.56 71.67 -2.71
N ASP A 15 -17.27 71.49 -2.45
CA ASP A 15 -16.56 72.26 -1.44
C ASP A 15 -16.24 73.70 -1.84
N THR A 16 -15.99 73.95 -3.12
CA THR A 16 -15.73 75.29 -3.67
C THR A 16 -17.00 76.07 -4.00
N SER A 17 -18.16 75.43 -3.91
CA SER A 17 -19.46 76.03 -4.26
C SER A 17 -19.91 77.13 -3.29
N ARG A 18 -20.59 78.15 -3.82
CA ARG A 18 -21.01 79.34 -3.06
C ARG A 18 -22.10 78.98 -2.08
N ARG A 19 -21.92 79.31 -0.79
CA ARG A 19 -22.94 79.08 0.22
C ARG A 19 -24.04 80.13 0.12
N VAL A 20 -25.30 79.70 0.17
CA VAL A 20 -26.45 80.63 0.18
C VAL A 20 -26.62 81.18 1.59
N PRO A 21 -26.63 82.53 1.80
CA PRO A 21 -26.83 83.12 3.12
C PRO A 21 -28.12 82.62 3.76
N THR A 22 -28.15 82.47 5.09
CA THR A 22 -29.32 82.01 5.87
C THR A 22 -29.83 80.58 5.56
N THR A 23 -29.18 79.80 4.68
CA THR A 23 -29.56 78.39 4.41
C THR A 23 -28.35 77.45 4.50
N ARG A 24 -28.58 76.14 4.66
CA ARG A 24 -27.52 75.11 4.52
C ARG A 24 -27.20 74.76 3.06
N ALA A 25 -27.95 75.31 2.11
CA ALA A 25 -27.78 75.03 0.69
C ALA A 25 -26.49 75.63 0.11
N ARG A 26 -25.94 74.94 -0.87
CA ARG A 26 -24.78 75.35 -1.66
C ARG A 26 -25.24 75.56 -3.11
N LEU A 27 -24.79 76.63 -3.75
CA LEU A 27 -25.07 76.94 -5.15
C LEU A 27 -23.98 76.31 -6.01
N VAL A 28 -24.35 75.27 -6.75
CA VAL A 28 -23.44 74.49 -7.60
C VAL A 28 -23.83 74.69 -9.07
N ASP A 29 -22.83 74.68 -9.95
CA ASP A 29 -23.01 74.73 -11.40
C ASP A 29 -23.58 73.39 -11.89
N ALA A 30 -24.83 73.41 -12.34
CA ALA A 30 -25.55 72.21 -12.76
C ALA A 30 -24.91 71.54 -13.99
N ASP A 31 -24.34 72.32 -14.92
CA ASP A 31 -23.73 71.79 -16.13
C ASP A 31 -22.46 70.98 -15.81
N LYS A 32 -21.63 71.50 -14.88
CA LYS A 32 -20.43 70.79 -14.38
C LYS A 32 -20.76 69.53 -13.61
N VAL A 33 -21.83 69.55 -12.80
CA VAL A 33 -22.30 68.35 -12.09
C VAL A 33 -22.77 67.30 -13.08
N MET A 34 -23.55 67.70 -14.10
CA MET A 34 -24.04 66.80 -15.13
C MET A 34 -22.90 66.18 -15.95
N GLU A 35 -21.87 66.95 -16.29
CA GLU A 35 -20.67 66.45 -16.97
C GLU A 35 -19.97 65.35 -16.15
N LEU A 36 -19.81 65.56 -14.83
CA LEU A 36 -19.19 64.57 -13.94
C LEU A 36 -20.08 63.33 -13.75
N VAL A 37 -21.40 63.49 -13.74
CA VAL A 37 -22.36 62.36 -13.69
C VAL A 37 -22.31 61.54 -14.98
N GLU A 38 -22.20 62.18 -16.15
CA GLU A 38 -22.02 61.48 -17.43
C GLU A 38 -20.69 60.72 -17.47
N GLN A 39 -19.62 61.31 -16.95
CA GLN A 39 -18.33 60.63 -16.80
C GLN A 39 -18.43 59.40 -15.87
N LEU A 40 -19.10 59.53 -14.71
CA LEU A 40 -19.36 58.38 -13.84
C LEU A 40 -20.16 57.28 -14.53
N ARG A 41 -21.19 57.65 -15.31
CA ARG A 41 -22.02 56.69 -16.07
C ARG A 41 -21.22 55.88 -17.09
N LEU A 42 -20.13 56.42 -17.60
CA LEU A 42 -19.24 55.71 -18.53
C LEU A 42 -18.20 54.86 -17.81
N VAL A 43 -17.56 55.40 -16.76
CA VAL A 43 -16.42 54.77 -16.08
C VAL A 43 -16.87 53.64 -15.14
N VAL A 44 -17.93 53.85 -14.33
CA VAL A 44 -18.36 52.87 -13.32
C VAL A 44 -18.70 51.49 -13.94
N PRO A 45 -19.50 51.38 -15.01
CA PRO A 45 -19.81 50.08 -15.60
C PRO A 45 -18.60 49.41 -16.27
N GLN A 46 -17.62 50.19 -16.72
CA GLN A 46 -16.39 49.67 -17.31
C GLN A 46 -15.47 49.07 -16.22
N ASP A 47 -15.32 49.76 -15.09
CA ASP A 47 -14.51 49.29 -13.96
C ASP A 47 -15.12 48.05 -13.31
N ILE A 48 -16.46 48.01 -13.15
CA ILE A 48 -17.16 46.82 -12.64
C ILE A 48 -16.94 45.61 -13.55
N ARG A 49 -17.07 45.78 -14.88
CA ARG A 49 -16.79 44.69 -15.84
C ARG A 49 -15.35 44.23 -15.77
N SER A 50 -14.41 45.17 -15.71
CA SER A 50 -12.98 44.85 -15.60
C SER A 50 -12.67 44.08 -14.31
N ALA A 51 -13.30 44.47 -13.18
CA ALA A 51 -13.16 43.75 -11.92
C ALA A 51 -13.75 42.33 -11.98
N GLN A 52 -14.93 42.17 -12.61
CA GLN A 52 -15.54 40.85 -12.83
C GLN A 52 -14.66 39.95 -13.69
N GLU A 53 -14.10 40.46 -14.79
CA GLU A 53 -13.16 39.70 -15.63
C GLU A 53 -11.91 39.27 -14.87
N VAL A 54 -11.37 40.12 -13.99
CA VAL A 54 -10.22 39.76 -13.14
C VAL A 54 -10.58 38.64 -12.18
N ILE A 55 -11.78 38.67 -11.58
CA ILE A 55 -12.26 37.62 -10.69
C ILE A 55 -12.42 36.30 -11.46
N GLU A 56 -13.06 36.32 -12.63
CA GLU A 56 -13.23 35.13 -13.47
C GLU A 56 -11.88 34.55 -13.91
N LYS A 57 -10.94 35.39 -14.34
CA LYS A 57 -9.57 34.97 -14.69
C LYS A 57 -8.86 34.33 -13.50
N LYS A 58 -8.99 34.91 -12.31
CA LYS A 58 -8.41 34.36 -11.08
C LYS A 58 -9.00 32.98 -10.76
N ASP A 59 -10.31 32.82 -10.85
CA ASP A 59 -10.96 31.55 -10.56
C ASP A 59 -10.58 30.48 -11.59
N ASN A 60 -10.46 30.85 -12.86
CA ASN A 60 -9.95 29.95 -13.91
C ASN A 60 -8.51 29.51 -13.66
N ILE A 61 -7.62 30.45 -13.29
CA ILE A 61 -6.22 30.14 -12.95
C ILE A 61 -6.16 29.19 -11.75
N LEU A 62 -6.95 29.44 -10.70
CA LEU A 62 -6.99 28.58 -9.52
C LEU A 62 -7.48 27.17 -9.85
N ASN A 63 -8.54 27.05 -10.64
CA ASN A 63 -9.05 25.75 -11.07
C ASN A 63 -8.03 25.00 -11.92
N GLN A 64 -7.38 25.68 -12.87
CA GLN A 64 -6.34 25.09 -13.70
C GLN A 64 -5.15 24.62 -12.86
N ALA A 65 -4.68 25.45 -11.93
CA ALA A 65 -3.59 25.10 -11.02
C ALA A 65 -3.95 23.90 -10.13
N GLN A 66 -5.20 23.77 -9.69
CA GLN A 66 -5.66 22.61 -8.93
C GLN A 66 -5.69 21.33 -9.78
N ILE A 67 -6.14 21.43 -11.03
CA ILE A 67 -6.13 20.30 -11.97
C ILE A 67 -4.70 19.86 -12.25
N ASP A 68 -3.82 20.80 -12.57
CA ASP A 68 -2.41 20.53 -12.86
C ASP A 68 -1.70 19.94 -11.63
N ALA A 69 -1.94 20.48 -10.43
CA ALA A 69 -1.38 19.93 -9.20
C ALA A 69 -1.84 18.48 -8.94
N ARG A 70 -3.12 18.18 -9.18
CA ARG A 70 -3.65 16.81 -9.09
C ARG A 70 -3.02 15.91 -10.13
N ARG A 71 -2.86 16.39 -11.37
CA ARG A 71 -2.25 15.64 -12.46
C ARG A 71 -0.79 15.31 -12.14
N THR A 72 0.01 16.30 -11.77
CA THR A 72 1.41 16.11 -11.39
C THR A 72 1.56 15.17 -10.20
N ARG A 73 0.68 15.25 -9.20
CA ARG A 73 0.71 14.33 -8.06
C ARG A 73 0.47 12.88 -8.50
N ASN A 74 -0.54 12.66 -9.34
CA ASN A 74 -0.86 11.32 -9.83
C ASN A 74 0.26 10.78 -10.72
N GLU A 75 0.80 11.58 -11.63
CA GLU A 75 1.95 11.21 -12.48
C GLU A 75 3.17 10.83 -11.62
N ALA A 76 3.46 11.60 -10.55
CA ALA A 76 4.57 11.30 -9.64
C ALA A 76 4.33 10.01 -8.83
N GLU A 77 3.10 9.73 -8.42
CA GLU A 77 2.74 8.52 -7.69
C GLU A 77 2.85 7.27 -8.58
N GLU A 78 2.38 7.36 -9.83
CA GLU A 78 2.56 6.30 -10.84
C GLU A 78 4.04 6.05 -11.15
N GLU A 79 4.83 7.12 -11.36
CA GLU A 79 6.26 7.00 -11.61
C GLU A 79 7.00 6.41 -10.41
N TYR A 80 6.64 6.82 -9.19
CA TYR A 80 7.22 6.27 -7.96
C TYR A 80 6.90 4.79 -7.82
N SER A 81 5.65 4.38 -8.03
CA SER A 81 5.26 2.96 -7.98
C SER A 81 6.05 2.14 -9.02
N ALA A 82 6.13 2.62 -10.26
CA ALA A 82 6.88 1.95 -11.31
C ALA A 82 8.38 1.84 -10.98
N ARG A 83 8.97 2.89 -10.40
CA ARG A 83 10.38 2.89 -9.96
C ARG A 83 10.63 1.98 -8.76
N VAL A 84 9.67 1.84 -7.84
CA VAL A 84 9.77 0.89 -6.72
C VAL A 84 9.70 -0.54 -7.21
N ASP A 85 8.78 -0.85 -8.12
CA ASP A 85 8.67 -2.19 -8.73
C ASP A 85 9.91 -2.55 -9.56
N GLN A 86 10.50 -1.56 -10.24
CA GLN A 86 11.76 -1.70 -10.98
C GLN A 86 13.01 -1.53 -10.11
N ASN A 87 12.85 -1.23 -8.81
CA ASN A 87 14.00 -1.04 -7.95
C ASN A 87 14.75 -2.36 -7.86
N GLU A 88 16.03 -2.34 -8.23
CA GLU A 88 16.91 -3.50 -8.21
C GLU A 88 16.89 -4.21 -6.86
N ILE A 89 16.61 -3.48 -5.78
CA ILE A 89 16.44 -4.03 -4.42
C ILE A 89 15.24 -4.98 -4.35
N VAL A 90 14.08 -4.62 -4.91
CA VAL A 90 12.86 -5.46 -4.88
C VAL A 90 13.07 -6.70 -5.74
N LEU A 91 13.66 -6.55 -6.93
CA LEU A 91 13.99 -7.68 -7.79
C LEU A 91 15.03 -8.62 -7.15
N ALA A 92 16.08 -8.06 -6.53
CA ALA A 92 17.08 -8.83 -5.80
C ALA A 92 16.47 -9.56 -4.59
N ALA A 93 15.62 -8.88 -3.80
CA ALA A 93 14.92 -9.47 -2.68
C ALA A 93 14.02 -10.64 -3.12
N ARG A 94 13.27 -10.46 -4.22
CA ARG A 94 12.45 -11.53 -4.82
C ARG A 94 13.30 -12.72 -5.25
N LYS A 95 14.43 -12.48 -5.94
CA LYS A 95 15.35 -13.54 -6.35
C LYS A 95 15.94 -14.30 -5.16
N ILE A 96 16.36 -13.59 -4.11
CA ILE A 96 16.88 -14.21 -2.88
C ILE A 96 15.79 -15.04 -2.20
N SER A 97 14.55 -14.54 -2.16
CA SER A 97 13.41 -15.26 -1.60
C SER A 97 13.14 -16.56 -2.38
N GLU A 98 13.06 -16.49 -3.70
CA GLU A 98 12.86 -17.65 -4.58
C GLU A 98 14.00 -18.68 -4.42
N GLN A 99 15.25 -18.23 -4.35
CA GLN A 99 16.40 -19.09 -4.07
C GLN A 99 16.32 -19.77 -2.70
N THR A 100 15.96 -19.01 -1.67
CA THR A 100 15.83 -19.53 -0.29
C THR A 100 14.73 -20.58 -0.19
N VAL A 101 13.59 -20.35 -0.83
CA VAL A 101 12.48 -21.32 -0.88
C VAL A 101 12.92 -22.58 -1.60
N SER A 102 13.55 -22.46 -2.77
CA SER A 102 14.04 -23.62 -3.54
C SER A 102 15.08 -24.43 -2.77
N GLU A 103 16.01 -23.76 -2.07
CA GLU A 103 17.00 -24.44 -1.23
C GLU A 103 16.36 -25.15 -0.04
N ALA A 104 15.35 -24.53 0.59
CA ALA A 104 14.60 -25.12 1.69
C ALA A 104 13.82 -26.36 1.23
N GLU A 105 13.13 -26.30 0.09
CA GLU A 105 12.41 -27.43 -0.50
C GLU A 105 13.37 -28.59 -0.82
N ARG A 106 14.52 -28.29 -1.45
CA ARG A 106 15.54 -29.31 -1.74
C ARG A 106 16.12 -29.93 -0.48
N LYS A 107 16.30 -29.14 0.58
CA LYS A 107 16.77 -29.65 1.88
C LYS A 107 15.71 -30.52 2.54
N ALA A 108 14.45 -30.09 2.52
CA ALA A 108 13.33 -30.86 3.05
C ALA A 108 13.19 -32.21 2.33
N GLY A 109 13.22 -32.22 0.99
CA GLY A 109 13.16 -33.45 0.20
C GLY A 109 14.28 -34.44 0.56
N ARG A 110 15.52 -33.95 0.66
CA ARG A 110 16.66 -34.79 1.10
C ARG A 110 16.48 -35.33 2.52
N MET A 111 15.93 -34.54 3.44
CA MET A 111 15.66 -35.01 4.80
C MET A 111 14.60 -36.10 4.82
N THR A 112 13.54 -35.97 4.01
CA THR A 112 12.48 -36.98 3.90
C THR A 112 13.02 -38.27 3.30
N GLU A 113 13.78 -38.20 2.20
CA GLU A 113 14.41 -39.39 1.60
C GLU A 113 15.34 -40.10 2.58
N GLN A 114 16.16 -39.35 3.31
CA GLN A 114 17.06 -39.90 4.32
C GLN A 114 16.28 -40.58 5.46
N ALA A 115 15.23 -39.93 5.98
CA ALA A 115 14.40 -40.49 7.03
C ALA A 115 13.68 -41.76 6.58
N GLU A 116 13.20 -41.82 5.33
CA GLU A 116 12.60 -43.03 4.76
C GLU A 116 13.60 -44.17 4.63
N LEU A 117 14.83 -43.88 4.18
CA LEU A 117 15.89 -44.87 4.08
C LEU A 117 16.26 -45.43 5.46
N GLU A 118 16.44 -44.55 6.45
CA GLU A 118 16.74 -44.93 7.83
C GLU A 118 15.61 -45.77 8.43
N ALA A 119 14.35 -45.39 8.22
CA ALA A 119 13.20 -46.14 8.69
C ALA A 119 13.12 -47.55 8.06
N ARG A 120 13.44 -47.68 6.76
CA ARG A 120 13.49 -48.98 6.07
C ARG A 120 14.61 -49.86 6.62
N THR A 121 15.80 -49.30 6.81
CA THR A 121 16.94 -50.02 7.38
C THR A 121 16.64 -50.48 8.81
N CYS A 122 16.12 -49.57 9.65
CA CYS A 122 15.74 -49.90 11.03
C CYS A 122 14.70 -51.02 11.09
N ARG A 123 13.69 -51.00 10.21
CA ARG A 123 12.72 -52.11 10.09
C ARG A 123 13.38 -53.42 9.70
N ALA A 124 14.24 -53.41 8.68
CA ALA A 124 14.93 -54.61 8.22
C ALA A 124 15.83 -55.20 9.33
N ASP A 125 16.54 -54.35 10.06
CA ASP A 125 17.38 -54.75 11.19
C ASP A 125 16.55 -55.35 12.33
N ALA A 126 15.41 -54.73 12.65
CA ALA A 126 14.48 -55.25 13.66
C ALA A 126 13.91 -56.62 13.26
N ASP A 127 13.47 -56.77 12.00
CA ASP A 127 12.96 -58.04 11.48
C ASP A 127 14.03 -59.14 11.52
N ALA A 128 15.27 -58.81 11.14
CA ALA A 128 16.41 -59.72 11.21
C ALA A 128 16.72 -60.15 12.65
N TYR A 129 16.69 -59.20 13.59
CA TYR A 129 16.89 -59.47 15.01
C TYR A 129 15.80 -60.39 15.58
N VAL A 130 14.53 -60.11 15.27
CA VAL A 130 13.39 -60.94 15.69
C VAL A 130 13.51 -62.34 15.11
N ALA A 131 13.81 -62.47 13.81
CA ALA A 131 13.99 -63.76 13.17
C ALA A 131 15.12 -64.58 13.81
N GLN A 132 16.25 -63.95 14.13
CA GLN A 132 17.34 -64.63 14.82
C GLN A 132 16.96 -65.08 16.23
N THR A 133 16.23 -64.23 16.96
CA THR A 133 15.77 -64.53 18.32
C THR A 133 14.78 -65.70 18.32
N LEU A 134 13.83 -65.71 17.38
CA LEU A 134 12.88 -66.80 17.22
C LEU A 134 13.55 -68.11 16.82
N ARG A 135 14.55 -68.09 15.92
CA ARG A 135 15.35 -69.29 15.60
C ARG A 135 16.11 -69.83 16.81
N ASN A 136 16.69 -68.95 17.63
CA ASN A 136 17.37 -69.36 18.85
C ASN A 136 16.38 -70.03 19.83
N LEU A 137 15.18 -69.46 19.97
CA LEU A 137 14.12 -70.03 20.79
C LEU A 137 13.64 -71.39 20.27
N GLU A 138 13.45 -71.53 18.95
CA GLU A 138 13.09 -72.80 18.31
C GLU A 138 14.12 -73.89 18.60
N ASN A 139 15.41 -73.57 18.50
CA ASN A 139 16.49 -74.51 18.78
C ASN A 139 16.48 -74.98 20.25
N GLU A 140 16.25 -74.07 21.20
CA GLU A 140 16.16 -74.43 22.63
C GLU A 140 14.91 -75.26 22.93
N LEU A 141 13.75 -74.92 22.37
CA LEU A 141 12.54 -75.72 22.52
C LEU A 141 12.72 -77.13 21.94
N THR A 142 13.39 -77.25 20.80
CA THR A 142 13.71 -78.55 20.17
C THR A 142 14.62 -79.39 21.07
N ARG A 143 15.63 -78.78 21.69
CA ARG A 143 16.48 -79.44 22.70
C ARG A 143 15.68 -79.94 23.89
N ILE A 144 14.80 -79.11 24.44
CA ILE A 144 13.95 -79.48 25.58
C ILE A 144 13.03 -80.64 25.20
N LEU A 145 12.33 -80.55 24.06
CA LEU A 145 11.47 -81.62 23.54
C LEU A 145 12.23 -82.93 23.34
N SER A 146 13.45 -82.86 22.79
CA SER A 146 14.29 -84.05 22.61
C SER A 146 14.65 -84.71 23.94
N SER A 147 14.90 -83.92 24.98
CA SER A 147 15.21 -84.42 26.33
C SER A 147 13.99 -85.07 26.97
N VAL A 148 12.80 -84.46 26.82
CA VAL A 148 11.53 -85.03 27.29
C VAL A 148 11.23 -86.36 26.59
N ARG A 149 11.38 -86.44 25.26
CA ARG A 149 11.18 -87.69 24.50
C ARG A 149 12.10 -88.81 24.97
N LYS A 150 13.40 -88.51 25.15
CA LYS A 150 14.36 -89.48 25.69
C LYS A 150 13.96 -89.97 27.08
N GLY A 151 13.52 -89.07 27.96
CA GLY A 151 13.04 -89.43 29.30
C GLY A 151 11.82 -90.36 29.27
N LEU A 152 10.86 -90.10 28.37
CA LEU A 152 9.69 -90.97 28.17
C LEU A 152 10.08 -92.35 27.62
N GLU A 153 11.00 -92.43 26.65
CA GLU A 153 11.50 -93.70 26.11
C GLU A 153 12.16 -94.55 27.20
N THR A 154 13.00 -93.94 28.05
CA THR A 154 13.65 -94.66 29.15
C THR A 154 12.66 -95.20 30.17
N LEU A 155 11.61 -94.44 30.50
CA LEU A 155 10.55 -94.88 31.42
C LEU A 155 9.70 -96.00 30.80
N GLY A 156 9.35 -95.90 29.52
CA GLY A 156 8.61 -96.94 28.80
C GLY A 156 9.40 -98.26 28.70
N ALA A 157 10.72 -98.17 28.52
CA ALA A 157 11.62 -99.32 28.51
C ALA A 157 11.70 -100.02 29.88
N THR A 158 11.67 -99.27 30.99
CA THR A 158 11.65 -99.85 32.34
C THR A 158 10.32 -100.49 32.74
N VAL A 159 9.21 -100.23 32.02
CA VAL A 159 7.89 -100.83 32.31
C VAL A 159 7.70 -102.18 31.60
N HIS A 160 8.55 -102.51 30.62
CA HIS A 160 8.48 -103.75 29.83
C HIS A 160 9.59 -104.77 30.15
N ALA A 161 10.39 -104.53 31.20
CA ALA A 161 11.39 -105.44 31.74
C ALA A 161 10.96 -105.93 33.13
#